data_AF-A0A936DZG5-F1
#
_entry.id   AF-A0A936DZG5-F1
#
_cell.length_a   1.000
_cell.length_b   1.000
_cell.length_c   1.000
_cell.angle_alpha   90.00
_cell.angle_beta   90.00
_cell.angle_gamma   90.00
#
_symmetry.space_group_name_H-M   'P 1'
#
loop_
_entity.id
_entity.type
_entity.pdbx_description
1 polymer ?
#
loop_
_entity_poly.entity_id
_entity_poly.type
_entity_poly.pdbx_seq_one_letter_code
_entity_poly.pdbx_strand_id
1 'polypeptide(L)'
;MFNTLPGEIEEYRDQHWHREGSLRIETIIEAERFIDKLGFSACLTDSRQPGPSLYVAVCGRRDAVMPHNVQKDPESSHTWILKDDIIRRGKVYYGKLLRGKTLFISRSMIPYFHSIMGMSRAQEKQRLSRDAQAILKVLRKEWEMATADLQMNQVSRTVKSSIKQSMNFKHR
;
A
#
# COMPACT_ATOMS: atom_id res chain seq x y z
N MET A 1 -20.99 -4.07 24.92
CA MET A 1 -22.16 -4.29 24.03
C MET A 1 -21.65 -4.46 22.62
N PHE A 2 -21.68 -5.68 22.07
CA PHE A 2 -21.42 -5.87 20.66
C PHE A 2 -22.61 -5.29 19.91
N ASN A 3 -22.41 -4.17 19.21
CA ASN A 3 -23.45 -3.60 18.38
C ASN A 3 -23.58 -4.52 17.17
N THR A 4 -24.53 -5.46 17.22
CA THR A 4 -24.81 -6.35 16.08
C THR A 4 -25.21 -5.45 14.93
N LEU A 5 -24.41 -5.46 13.86
CA LEU A 5 -24.72 -4.69 12.67
C LEU A 5 -26.03 -5.22 12.07
N PRO A 6 -26.91 -4.33 11.56
CA PRO A 6 -28.10 -4.75 10.84
C PRO A 6 -27.77 -5.77 9.74
N GLY A 7 -28.63 -6.78 9.55
CA GLY A 7 -28.42 -7.86 8.58
C GLY A 7 -28.17 -7.36 7.16
N GLU A 8 -28.90 -6.32 6.75
CA GLU A 8 -28.76 -5.65 5.45
C GLU A 8 -27.34 -5.13 5.20
N ILE A 9 -26.64 -4.64 6.24
CA ILE A 9 -25.25 -4.17 6.12
C ILE A 9 -24.32 -5.34 5.85
N GLU A 10 -24.56 -6.47 6.51
CA GLU A 10 -23.75 -7.67 6.31
C GLU A 10 -24.00 -8.31 4.94
N GLU A 11 -25.24 -8.32 4.45
CA GLU A 11 -25.57 -8.74 3.08
C GLU A 11 -24.90 -7.82 2.04
N TYR A 12 -24.99 -6.50 2.24
CA TYR A 12 -24.31 -5.54 1.38
C TYR A 12 -22.80 -5.80 1.33
N ARG A 13 -22.18 -6.07 2.49
CA ARG A 13 -20.75 -6.40 2.58
C ARG A 13 -20.43 -7.76 1.98
N ASP A 14 -21.30 -8.75 2.11
CA ASP A 14 -21.08 -10.07 1.50
C ASP A 14 -20.98 -9.94 -0.03
N GLN A 15 -21.91 -9.19 -0.62
CA GLN A 15 -21.92 -8.90 -2.05
C GLN A 15 -20.74 -8.01 -2.48
N HIS A 16 -20.46 -6.92 -1.76
CA HIS A 16 -19.47 -5.93 -2.21
C HIS A 16 -18.03 -6.31 -1.86
N TRP A 17 -17.81 -7.01 -0.74
CA TRP A 17 -16.49 -7.49 -0.32
C TRP A 17 -16.22 -8.93 -0.75
N HIS A 18 -17.12 -9.52 -1.56
CA HIS A 18 -16.99 -10.86 -2.12
C HIS A 18 -16.78 -11.91 -1.03
N ARG A 19 -17.62 -11.90 0.01
CA ARG A 19 -17.54 -12.84 1.15
C ARG A 19 -18.40 -14.09 0.96
N GLU A 20 -18.74 -14.39 -0.30
CA GLU A 20 -19.52 -15.56 -0.73
C GLU A 20 -18.77 -16.32 -1.82
N GLY A 21 -18.88 -17.64 -1.82
CA GLY A 21 -18.08 -18.50 -2.70
C GLY A 21 -18.32 -18.26 -4.20
N SER A 22 -19.52 -17.81 -4.57
CA SER A 22 -19.88 -17.45 -5.96
C SER A 22 -19.20 -16.18 -6.45
N LEU A 23 -18.68 -15.35 -5.56
CA LEU A 23 -17.99 -14.08 -5.86
C LEU A 23 -16.47 -14.18 -5.66
N ARG A 24 -15.97 -15.38 -5.36
CA ARG A 24 -14.55 -15.63 -5.10
C ARG A 24 -13.68 -15.08 -6.24
N ILE A 25 -12.62 -14.38 -5.87
CA ILE A 25 -11.64 -13.87 -6.82
C ILE A 25 -10.59 -14.95 -7.10
N GLU A 26 -10.44 -15.31 -8.37
CA GLU A 26 -9.49 -16.33 -8.84
C GLU A 26 -8.47 -15.78 -9.84
N THR A 27 -8.79 -14.64 -10.45
CA THR A 27 -7.96 -14.04 -11.49
C THR A 27 -7.54 -12.62 -11.15
N ILE A 28 -6.43 -12.22 -11.76
CA ILE A 28 -5.92 -10.86 -11.68
C ILE A 28 -6.91 -9.80 -12.19
N ILE A 29 -7.69 -10.13 -13.22
CA ILE A 29 -8.67 -9.19 -13.80
C ILE A 29 -9.83 -8.95 -12.84
N GLU A 30 -10.30 -10.00 -12.16
CA GLU A 30 -11.31 -9.90 -11.10
C GLU A 30 -10.78 -9.08 -9.93
N ALA A 31 -9.54 -9.33 -9.50
CA ALA A 31 -8.91 -8.56 -8.43
C ALA A 31 -8.80 -7.06 -8.75
N GLU A 32 -8.37 -6.71 -9.97
CA GLU A 32 -8.31 -5.32 -10.43
C GLU A 32 -9.71 -4.67 -10.42
N ARG A 33 -10.74 -5.36 -10.94
CA ARG A 33 -12.12 -4.88 -10.96
C ARG A 33 -12.70 -4.71 -9.56
N PHE A 34 -12.39 -5.63 -8.66
CA PHE A 34 -12.79 -5.58 -7.26
C PHE A 34 -12.23 -4.33 -6.57
N ILE A 35 -10.92 -4.09 -6.71
CA ILE A 35 -10.26 -2.90 -6.14
C ILE A 35 -10.83 -1.62 -6.74
N ASP A 36 -11.08 -1.61 -8.06
CA ASP A 36 -11.61 -0.43 -8.74
C ASP A 36 -13.04 -0.11 -8.29
N LYS A 37 -13.92 -1.12 -8.22
CA LYS A 37 -15.31 -0.99 -7.75
C LYS A 37 -15.40 -0.46 -6.33
N LEU A 38 -14.52 -0.91 -5.43
CA LEU A 38 -14.49 -0.47 -4.04
C LEU A 38 -13.68 0.81 -3.81
N GLY A 39 -12.85 1.19 -4.77
CA GLY A 39 -11.90 2.29 -4.66
C GLY A 39 -10.65 1.98 -3.84
N PHE A 40 -10.72 1.07 -2.88
CA PHE A 40 -9.56 0.56 -2.13
C PHE A 40 -9.84 -0.81 -1.50
N SER A 41 -8.78 -1.54 -1.18
CA SER A 41 -8.85 -2.81 -0.44
C SER A 41 -7.57 -3.07 0.32
N ALA A 42 -7.66 -3.66 1.52
CA ALA A 42 -6.50 -4.22 2.19
C ALA A 42 -5.97 -5.45 1.42
N CYS A 43 -4.67 -5.70 1.50
CA CYS A 43 -4.05 -6.79 0.74
C CYS A 43 -4.26 -8.17 1.39
N LEU A 44 -3.78 -8.34 2.63
CA LEU A 44 -3.68 -9.65 3.32
C LEU A 44 -4.24 -9.56 4.75
N THR A 45 -5.37 -8.87 4.93
CA THR A 45 -6.05 -8.82 6.23
C THR A 45 -7.21 -9.79 6.23
N ASP A 46 -7.40 -10.51 7.32
CA ASP A 46 -8.51 -11.46 7.44
C ASP A 46 -9.75 -10.83 8.08
N SER A 47 -10.79 -11.65 8.28
CA SER A 47 -12.10 -11.24 8.80
C SER A 47 -12.08 -10.54 10.17
N ARG A 48 -10.97 -10.66 10.93
CA ARG A 48 -10.80 -9.97 12.22
C ARG A 48 -10.54 -8.48 12.05
N GLN A 49 -10.20 -8.04 10.84
CA GLN A 49 -10.00 -6.65 10.50
C GLN A 49 -11.20 -6.13 9.70
N PRO A 50 -11.84 -5.03 10.12
CA PRO A 50 -12.97 -4.47 9.38
C PRO A 50 -12.50 -3.88 8.05
N GLY A 51 -13.36 -3.99 7.03
CA GLY A 51 -13.17 -3.41 5.71
C GLY A 51 -12.92 -4.46 4.62
N PRO A 52 -12.85 -4.01 3.35
CA PRO A 52 -12.59 -4.90 2.23
C PRO A 52 -11.15 -5.42 2.26
N SER A 53 -10.99 -6.71 1.94
CA SER A 53 -9.68 -7.30 1.76
C SER A 53 -9.65 -8.25 0.57
N LEU A 54 -8.56 -8.20 -0.19
CA LEU A 54 -8.31 -9.11 -1.29
C LEU A 54 -8.21 -10.56 -0.78
N TYR A 55 -7.56 -10.79 0.36
CA TYR A 55 -7.51 -12.14 0.97
C TYR A 55 -8.90 -12.70 1.26
N VAL A 56 -9.77 -11.92 1.91
CA VAL A 56 -11.15 -12.35 2.20
C VAL A 56 -11.94 -12.62 0.92
N ALA A 57 -11.79 -11.78 -0.10
CA ALA A 57 -12.41 -11.95 -1.40
C ALA A 57 -11.88 -13.18 -2.18
N VAL A 58 -10.59 -13.52 -2.01
CA VAL A 58 -9.98 -14.74 -2.53
C VAL A 58 -10.46 -15.97 -1.77
N CYS A 59 -10.72 -15.86 -0.47
CA CYS A 59 -11.32 -16.96 0.31
C CYS A 59 -12.80 -17.17 -0.03
N GLY A 60 -13.51 -16.11 -0.42
CA GLY A 60 -14.94 -16.17 -0.74
C GLY A 60 -15.82 -16.55 0.46
N ARG A 61 -15.40 -16.23 1.69
CA ARG A 61 -16.16 -16.54 2.91
C ARG A 61 -16.01 -15.46 3.98
N ARG A 62 -17.08 -15.24 4.75
CA ARG A 62 -17.15 -14.19 5.79
C ARG A 62 -16.15 -14.42 6.94
N ASP A 63 -15.93 -15.67 7.31
CA ASP A 63 -15.11 -16.12 8.43
C ASP A 63 -13.69 -16.53 7.99
N ALA A 64 -13.20 -15.99 6.88
CA ALA A 64 -11.83 -16.19 6.44
C ALA A 64 -10.86 -15.71 7.53
N VAL A 65 -10.10 -16.62 8.12
CA VAL A 65 -9.07 -16.36 9.14
C VAL A 65 -7.76 -16.93 8.64
N MET A 66 -6.71 -16.12 8.68
CA MET A 66 -5.40 -16.56 8.19
C MET A 66 -4.81 -17.60 9.15
N PRO A 67 -4.46 -18.81 8.68
CA PRO A 67 -3.95 -19.87 9.55
C PRO A 67 -2.55 -19.53 10.03
N HIS A 68 -2.08 -20.20 11.10
CA HIS A 68 -0.73 -19.97 11.64
C HIS A 68 0.37 -20.23 10.59
N ASN A 69 0.21 -21.29 9.80
CA ASN A 69 1.14 -21.69 8.73
C ASN A 69 0.76 -21.07 7.39
N VAL A 70 0.63 -19.74 7.35
CA VAL A 70 0.20 -18.93 6.20
C VAL A 70 0.89 -19.32 4.88
N GLN A 71 2.18 -19.64 4.92
CA GLN A 71 2.96 -19.96 3.72
C GLN A 71 2.51 -21.24 3.02
N LYS A 72 1.84 -22.15 3.73
CA LYS A 72 1.32 -23.42 3.17
C LYS A 72 -0.15 -23.33 2.78
N ASP A 73 -0.81 -22.23 3.12
CA ASP A 73 -2.22 -22.03 2.84
C ASP A 73 -2.43 -21.67 1.36
N PRO A 74 -3.21 -22.45 0.60
CA PRO A 74 -3.44 -22.18 -0.82
C PRO A 74 -4.06 -20.82 -1.09
N GLU A 75 -4.99 -20.36 -0.23
CA GLU A 75 -5.71 -19.09 -0.42
C GLU A 75 -4.79 -17.89 -0.16
N SER A 76 -3.96 -17.98 0.88
CA SER A 76 -2.92 -17.01 1.15
C SER A 76 -1.90 -16.97 0.01
N SER A 77 -1.38 -18.13 -0.42
CA SER A 77 -0.43 -18.24 -1.54
C SER A 77 -1.00 -17.63 -2.82
N HIS A 78 -2.26 -17.94 -3.15
CA HIS A 78 -2.94 -17.36 -4.30
C HIS A 78 -3.08 -15.83 -4.18
N THR A 79 -3.44 -15.32 -3.00
CA THR A 79 -3.49 -13.88 -2.73
C THR A 79 -2.13 -13.20 -2.93
N TRP A 80 -1.03 -13.86 -2.56
CA TRP A 80 0.33 -13.36 -2.80
C TRP A 80 0.65 -13.27 -4.29
N ILE A 81 0.32 -14.30 -5.07
CA ILE A 81 0.51 -14.33 -6.52
C ILE A 81 -0.28 -13.18 -7.16
N LEU A 82 -1.58 -13.05 -6.83
CA LEU A 82 -2.42 -11.97 -7.34
C LEU A 82 -1.84 -10.60 -6.98
N LYS A 83 -1.38 -10.40 -5.75
CA LYS A 83 -0.76 -9.14 -5.32
C LYS A 83 0.48 -8.80 -6.15
N ASP A 84 1.39 -9.74 -6.34
CA ASP A 84 2.61 -9.48 -7.11
C ASP A 84 2.30 -9.17 -8.59
N ASP A 85 1.33 -9.88 -9.15
CA ASP A 85 0.85 -9.66 -10.51
C ASP A 85 0.15 -8.29 -10.68
N ILE A 86 -0.69 -7.90 -9.72
CA ILE A 86 -1.35 -6.59 -9.69
C ILE A 86 -0.30 -5.46 -9.65
N ILE A 87 0.72 -5.60 -8.78
CA ILE A 87 1.82 -4.64 -8.67
C ILE A 87 2.59 -4.56 -9.98
N ARG A 88 2.92 -5.71 -10.59
CA ARG A 88 3.62 -5.78 -11.88
C ARG A 88 2.86 -5.05 -12.99
N ARG A 89 1.52 -5.06 -12.97
CA ARG A 89 0.70 -4.34 -13.96
C ARG A 89 0.54 -2.86 -13.68
N GLY A 90 0.78 -2.41 -12.45
CA GLY A 90 0.81 -0.98 -12.10
C GLY A 90 -0.52 -0.25 -12.30
N LYS A 91 -1.66 -0.96 -12.30
CA LYS A 91 -2.98 -0.34 -12.49
C LYS A 91 -3.59 0.24 -11.22
N VAL A 92 -3.08 -0.17 -10.06
CA VAL A 92 -3.51 0.30 -8.74
C VAL A 92 -2.29 0.81 -7.97
N TYR A 93 -2.51 1.74 -7.05
CA TYR A 93 -1.48 2.15 -6.12
C TYR A 93 -1.39 1.14 -4.97
N TYR A 94 -0.19 0.67 -4.66
CA TYR A 94 0.07 -0.25 -3.54
C TYR A 94 0.99 0.42 -2.51
N GLY A 95 0.57 0.45 -1.24
CA GLY A 95 1.37 1.06 -0.20
C GLY A 95 0.80 0.93 1.21
N LYS A 96 1.54 1.46 2.20
CA LYS A 96 1.11 1.49 3.59
C LYS A 96 0.62 2.89 3.96
N LEU A 97 -0.70 3.05 4.07
CA LEU A 97 -1.32 4.35 4.34
C LEU A 97 -2.05 4.38 5.68
N LEU A 98 -2.80 3.32 6.01
CA LEU A 98 -3.61 3.28 7.23
C LEU A 98 -3.00 2.31 8.24
N ARG A 99 -2.53 2.83 9.38
CA ARG A 99 -2.05 2.05 10.54
C ARG A 99 -1.02 0.96 10.16
N GLY A 100 -0.15 1.24 9.19
CA GLY A 100 0.89 0.32 8.73
C GLY A 100 0.40 -0.88 7.89
N LYS A 101 -0.90 -0.97 7.60
CA LYS A 101 -1.48 -2.01 6.74
C LYS A 101 -1.22 -1.71 5.27
N THR A 102 -0.98 -2.76 4.50
CA THR A 102 -0.83 -2.68 3.05
C THR A 102 -2.21 -2.56 2.39
N LEU A 103 -2.36 -1.52 1.57
CA LEU A 103 -3.57 -1.20 0.84
C LEU A 103 -3.29 -1.16 -0.66
N PHE A 104 -4.27 -1.61 -1.42
CA PHE A 104 -4.48 -1.24 -2.81
C PHE A 104 -5.45 -0.07 -2.88
N ILE A 105 -5.17 0.88 -3.76
CA ILE A 105 -6.02 2.05 -4.02
C ILE A 105 -6.22 2.17 -5.53
N SER A 106 -7.48 2.27 -5.95
CA SER A 106 -7.80 2.57 -7.34
C SER A 106 -7.20 3.91 -7.74
N ARG A 107 -6.77 4.01 -9.01
CA ARG A 107 -6.16 5.23 -9.55
C ARG A 107 -7.09 6.44 -9.44
N SER A 108 -8.41 6.23 -9.56
CA SER A 108 -9.43 7.27 -9.40
C SER A 108 -9.49 7.81 -7.96
N MET A 109 -9.13 6.99 -6.97
CA MET A 109 -9.19 7.33 -5.54
C MET A 109 -7.95 8.06 -5.02
N ILE A 110 -6.83 8.05 -5.77
CA ILE A 110 -5.56 8.64 -5.33
C ILE A 110 -5.69 10.11 -4.91
N PRO A 111 -6.36 11.02 -5.67
CA PRO A 111 -6.48 12.42 -5.28
C PRO A 111 -7.21 12.59 -3.94
N TYR A 112 -8.24 11.78 -3.67
CA TYR A 112 -9.01 11.84 -2.43
C TYR A 112 -8.17 11.39 -1.23
N PHE A 113 -7.46 10.27 -1.36
CA PHE A 113 -6.53 9.81 -0.32
C PHE A 113 -5.41 10.83 -0.09
N HIS A 114 -4.86 11.42 -1.15
CA HIS A 114 -3.85 12.46 -1.02
C HIS A 114 -4.40 13.72 -0.33
N SER A 115 -5.66 14.08 -0.55
CA SER A 115 -6.26 15.25 0.12
C SER A 115 -6.41 15.08 1.64
N ILE A 116 -6.72 13.86 2.09
CA ILE A 116 -6.98 13.56 3.50
C ILE A 116 -5.67 13.22 4.24
N MET A 117 -4.81 12.43 3.61
CA MET A 117 -3.64 11.81 4.24
C MET A 117 -2.31 12.41 3.76
N GLY A 118 -2.32 13.13 2.64
CA GLY A 118 -1.12 13.70 2.05
C GLY A 118 -0.58 14.87 2.85
N MET A 119 0.53 15.43 2.35
CA MET A 119 1.14 16.61 2.92
C MET A 119 1.39 17.65 1.84
N SER A 120 1.18 18.92 2.19
CA SER A 120 1.56 20.03 1.32
C SER A 120 3.08 20.20 1.32
N ARG A 121 3.60 20.82 0.25
CA ARG A 121 5.05 21.14 0.15
C ARG A 121 5.55 22.01 1.30
N ALA A 122 4.71 22.88 1.85
CA ALA A 122 5.05 23.72 2.99
C ALA A 122 5.29 22.90 4.27
N GLN A 123 4.57 21.80 4.44
CA GLN A 123 4.65 20.94 5.62
C GLN A 123 5.83 19.97 5.59
N GLU A 124 6.44 19.71 4.42
CA GLU A 124 7.55 18.76 4.28
C GLU A 124 8.70 19.05 5.23
N LYS A 125 9.10 20.32 5.34
CA LYS A 125 10.22 20.71 6.22
C LYS A 125 9.95 20.44 7.70
N GLN A 126 8.67 20.50 8.10
CA GLN A 126 8.25 20.31 9.49
C GLN A 126 7.97 18.85 9.81
N ARG A 127 7.45 18.07 8.85
CA ARG A 127 7.00 16.68 9.07
C ARG A 127 8.01 15.62 8.67
N LEU A 128 8.95 15.93 7.77
CA LEU A 128 9.94 14.99 7.27
C LEU A 128 11.31 15.26 7.90
N SER A 129 12.03 14.19 8.24
CA SER A 129 13.44 14.27 8.62
C SER A 129 14.30 14.82 7.47
N ARG A 130 15.51 15.28 7.78
CA ARG A 130 16.45 15.78 6.76
C ARG A 130 16.74 14.73 5.69
N ASP A 131 16.92 13.48 6.08
CA ASP A 131 17.18 12.37 5.16
C ASP A 131 15.97 12.09 4.28
N ALA A 132 14.76 12.09 4.85
CA ALA A 132 13.52 11.92 4.09
C ALA A 132 13.31 13.06 3.07
N GLN A 133 13.63 14.30 3.41
CA GLN A 133 13.61 15.43 2.47
C GLN A 133 14.63 15.25 1.34
N ALA A 134 15.82 14.74 1.65
CA ALA A 134 16.85 14.48 0.65
C ALA A 134 16.44 13.34 -0.31
N ILE A 135 15.84 12.26 0.20
CA ILE A 135 15.25 11.18 -0.61
C ILE A 135 14.13 11.75 -1.49
N LEU A 136 13.18 12.47 -0.92
CA LEU A 136 12.05 13.06 -1.65
C LEU A 136 12.52 14.00 -2.77
N LYS A 137 13.60 14.76 -2.54
CA LYS A 137 14.21 15.62 -3.57
C LYS A 137 14.80 14.82 -4.73
N VAL A 138 15.39 13.65 -4.48
CA VAL A 138 15.89 12.76 -5.53
C VAL A 138 14.72 12.16 -6.30
N LEU A 139 13.74 11.58 -5.60
CA LEU A 139 12.55 10.95 -6.18
C LEU A 139 11.69 11.89 -7.04
N ARG A 140 11.76 13.21 -6.79
CA ARG A 140 11.11 14.23 -7.62
C ARG A 140 11.81 14.52 -8.94
N LYS A 141 13.09 14.18 -9.04
CA LYS A 141 13.94 14.48 -10.20
C LYS A 141 14.18 13.22 -11.04
N GLU A 142 14.61 12.18 -10.36
CA GLU A 142 14.81 10.84 -10.86
C GLU A 142 13.59 10.06 -10.33
N TRP A 143 12.79 9.42 -11.18
CA TRP A 143 11.49 8.84 -10.83
C TRP A 143 11.64 7.61 -9.90
N GLU A 144 10.96 6.50 -10.17
CA GLU A 144 11.11 5.28 -9.36
C GLU A 144 12.57 4.80 -9.40
N MET A 145 13.17 4.62 -8.23
CA MET A 145 14.55 4.16 -8.07
C MET A 145 14.64 3.05 -7.03
N ALA A 146 15.54 2.10 -7.24
CA ALA A 146 15.82 1.09 -6.24
C ALA A 146 16.38 1.74 -4.97
N THR A 147 16.06 1.17 -3.81
CA THR A 147 16.56 1.66 -2.51
C THR A 147 18.09 1.71 -2.48
N ALA A 148 18.76 0.76 -3.13
CA ALA A 148 20.21 0.75 -3.26
C ALA A 148 20.74 2.00 -4.00
N ASP A 149 20.10 2.39 -5.10
CA ASP A 149 20.49 3.57 -5.88
C ASP A 149 20.21 4.88 -5.12
N LEU A 150 19.14 4.92 -4.32
CA LEU A 150 18.86 6.03 -3.42
C LEU A 150 19.96 6.19 -2.38
N GLN A 151 20.42 5.09 -1.78
CA GLN A 151 21.53 5.10 -0.82
C GLN A 151 22.83 5.59 -1.46
N MET A 152 23.19 5.11 -2.65
CA MET A 152 24.41 5.54 -3.36
C MET A 152 24.39 7.04 -3.71
N ASN A 153 23.23 7.58 -4.12
CA ASN A 153 23.06 9.00 -4.41
C ASN A 153 23.17 9.88 -3.15
N GLN A 154 22.73 9.40 -1.99
CA GLN A 154 22.90 10.10 -0.73
C GLN A 154 24.38 10.14 -0.31
N VAL A 155 25.06 9.00 -0.33
CA VAL A 155 26.50 8.91 -0.01
C VAL A 155 27.31 9.84 -0.91
N SER A 156 27.01 9.87 -2.21
CA SER A 156 27.69 10.74 -3.17
C SER A 156 27.50 12.24 -2.87
N ARG A 157 26.35 12.65 -2.31
CA ARG A 157 26.10 14.03 -1.89
C ARG A 157 26.76 14.37 -0.55
N THR A 158 26.75 13.45 0.41
CA THR A 158 27.41 13.64 1.72
C THR A 158 28.93 13.74 1.55
N VAL A 159 29.52 12.90 0.70
CA VAL A 159 30.95 12.98 0.37
C VAL A 159 31.27 14.29 -0.34
N LYS A 160 30.45 14.74 -1.30
CA LYS A 160 30.62 16.04 -1.96
C LYS A 160 30.44 17.24 -1.02
N SER A 161 29.53 17.17 -0.03
CA SER A 161 29.36 18.24 0.96
C SER A 161 30.51 18.28 1.96
N SER A 162 31.02 17.12 2.40
CA SER A 162 32.19 17.03 3.28
C SER A 162 33.48 17.49 2.59
N ILE A 163 33.66 17.19 1.30
CA ILE A 163 34.79 17.71 0.51
C ILE A 163 34.69 19.22 0.28
N LYS A 164 33.49 19.77 0.05
CA LYS A 164 33.31 21.23 -0.03
C LYS A 164 33.52 21.94 1.31
N GLN A 165 33.12 21.33 2.43
CA GLN A 165 33.40 21.87 3.77
C GLN A 165 34.90 21.83 4.11
N SER A 166 35.63 20.78 3.73
CA SER A 166 37.09 20.71 3.95
C SER A 166 37.88 21.66 3.05
N MET A 167 37.38 21.96 1.84
CA MET A 167 37.99 22.97 0.95
C MET A 167 37.72 24.41 1.41
N ASN A 168 36.57 24.70 2.03
CA ASN A 168 36.28 26.03 2.58
C ASN A 168 37.02 26.33 3.90
N PHE A 169 37.60 25.34 4.56
CA PHE A 169 38.41 25.53 5.77
C PHE A 169 39.89 25.87 5.47
N LYS A 170 40.33 25.72 4.21
CA LYS A 170 41.72 26.01 3.79
C LYS A 170 41.93 27.44 3.26
N HIS A 171 40.93 28.31 3.34
CA HIS A 171 41.00 29.72 2.91
C HIS A 171 40.59 30.71 4.02
N ARG A 172 40.85 30.37 5.28
CA ARG A 172 40.89 31.33 6.39
C ARG A 172 42.24 31.27 7.06
#